data_AF-D8FCN0-F1
#
_entry.id   AF-D8FCN0-F1
#
_cell.length_a   1.000
_cell.length_b   1.000
_cell.length_c   1.000
_cell.angle_alpha   90.00
_cell.angle_beta   90.00
_cell.angle_gamma   90.00
#
_symmetry.space_group_name_H-M   'P 1'
#
loop_
_entity.id
_entity.type
_entity.pdbx_description
1 polymer ?
#
loop_
_entity_poly.entity_id
_entity_poly.type
_entity_poly.pdbx_seq_one_letter_code
_entity_poly.pdbx_strand_id
1 'polypeptide(L)'
;MGKYNVKVNIELIECDDDVREHGPVKEKNGGFTMTISEQDAMSIDKCEQSVLLAAHPTIRDAISKHLSEVSKKRLLKKPEQEKS
;
A
#
# COMPACT_ATOMS: atom_id res chain seq x y z
N MET A 1 20.40 -2.61 15.88
CA MET A 1 19.45 -2.89 14.78
C MET A 1 18.38 -1.82 14.75
N GLY A 2 18.04 -1.30 13.57
CA GLY A 2 16.91 -0.37 13.45
C GLY A 2 15.60 -1.09 13.73
N LYS A 3 14.73 -0.49 14.55
CA LYS A 3 13.36 -0.95 14.74
C LYS A 3 12.49 -0.20 13.73
N TYR A 4 11.54 -0.90 13.11
CA TYR A 4 10.61 -0.33 12.13
C TYR A 4 9.19 -0.65 12.57
N ASN A 5 8.30 0.35 12.50
CA ASN A 5 6.87 0.17 12.76
C ASN A 5 6.15 0.08 11.42
N VAL A 6 5.37 -0.99 11.24
CA VAL A 6 4.45 -1.15 10.11
C VAL A 6 3.04 -0.85 10.63
N LYS A 7 2.34 0.08 9.99
CA LYS A 7 0.96 0.46 10.32
C LYS A 7 0.09 0.25 9.10
N VAL A 8 -1.10 -0.32 9.30
CA VAL A 8 -2.10 -0.56 8.26
C VAL A 8 -3.41 0.04 8.73
N ASN A 9 -4.00 0.90 7.92
CA ASN A 9 -5.30 1.52 8.17
C ASN A 9 -6.21 1.15 6.99
N ILE A 10 -7.42 0.67 7.28
CA ILE A 10 -8.44 0.31 6.29
C ILE A 10 -9.71 1.05 6.71
N GLU A 11 -10.31 1.77 5.76
CA GLU A 11 -11.52 2.55 5.96
C GLU A 11 -12.54 2.12 4.89
N LEU A 12 -13.75 1.78 5.33
CA LEU A 12 -14.87 1.46 4.45
C LEU A 12 -15.94 2.51 4.72
N ILE A 13 -16.25 3.30 3.71
CA ILE A 13 -17.21 4.41 3.77
C ILE A 13 -18.19 4.28 2.62
N GLU A 14 -19.43 4.70 2.87
CA GLU A 14 -20.44 4.83 1.82
C GLU A 14 -20.09 6.03 0.91
N CYS A 15 -20.26 5.86 -0.40
CA CYS A 15 -20.09 6.94 -1.37
C CYS A 15 -21.08 6.78 -2.52
N ASP A 16 -21.37 7.90 -3.20
CA ASP A 16 -22.30 7.96 -4.35
C ASP A 16 -21.57 7.77 -5.70
N ASP A 17 -20.31 7.32 -5.68
CA ASP A 17 -19.53 7.13 -6.89
C ASP A 17 -19.92 5.86 -7.65
N ASP A 18 -19.81 5.89 -8.97
CA ASP A 18 -19.99 4.69 -9.78
C ASP A 18 -18.90 3.64 -9.51
N VAL A 19 -19.29 2.36 -9.52
CA VAL A 19 -18.35 1.23 -9.41
C VAL A 19 -17.39 1.26 -10.60
N ARG A 20 -16.09 1.29 -10.31
CA ARG A 20 -15.05 1.37 -11.34
C ARG A 20 -14.68 -0.03 -11.83
N GLU A 21 -14.78 -0.25 -13.14
CA GLU A 21 -14.42 -1.54 -13.75
C GLU A 21 -12.91 -1.83 -13.74
N HIS A 22 -12.06 -0.79 -13.67
CA HIS A 22 -10.61 -0.92 -13.86
C HIS A 22 -9.81 -1.17 -12.58
N GLY A 23 -10.47 -1.49 -11.47
CA GLY A 23 -9.83 -1.81 -10.20
C GLY A 23 -9.37 -0.57 -9.40
N PRO A 24 -8.45 -0.75 -8.43
CA PRO A 24 -8.11 0.30 -7.48
C PRO A 24 -7.34 1.45 -8.12
N VAL A 25 -7.68 2.67 -7.72
CA VAL A 25 -7.06 3.89 -8.21
C VAL A 25 -6.09 4.45 -7.18
N LYS A 26 -4.91 4.85 -7.65
CA LYS A 26 -3.90 5.48 -6.79
C LYS A 26 -4.28 6.92 -6.51
N GLU A 27 -4.45 7.24 -5.23
CA GLU A 27 -4.71 8.58 -4.74
C GLU A 27 -3.43 9.41 -4.66
N LYS A 28 -3.58 10.74 -4.65
CA LYS A 28 -2.45 11.69 -4.53
C LYS A 28 -1.63 11.51 -3.25
N ASN A 29 -2.26 11.00 -2.19
CA ASN A 29 -1.62 10.70 -0.90
C ASN A 29 -0.84 9.36 -0.92
N GLY A 30 -0.85 8.62 -2.04
CA GLY A 30 -0.20 7.32 -2.17
C GLY A 30 -1.03 6.14 -1.65
N GLY A 31 -2.22 6.40 -1.10
CA GLY A 31 -3.23 5.39 -0.85
C GLY A 31 -3.86 4.88 -2.14
N PHE A 32 -4.60 3.79 -2.02
CA PHE A 32 -5.38 3.25 -3.12
C PHE A 32 -6.83 3.13 -2.68
N THR A 33 -7.74 3.56 -3.54
CA THR A 33 -9.18 3.56 -3.31
C THR A 33 -9.85 2.66 -4.33
N MET A 34 -10.95 2.04 -3.94
CA MET A 34 -11.76 1.21 -4.82
C MET A 34 -13.22 1.35 -4.42
N THR A 35 -14.05 1.69 -5.40
CA THR A 35 -15.50 1.71 -5.24
C THR A 35 -16.03 0.32 -5.53
N ILE A 36 -16.86 -0.22 -4.63
CA ILE A 36 -17.46 -1.55 -4.74
C ILE A 36 -18.97 -1.43 -4.75
N SER A 37 -19.65 -2.43 -5.29
CA SER A 37 -21.11 -2.48 -5.25
C SER A 37 -21.61 -2.69 -3.81
N GLU A 38 -22.83 -2.26 -3.52
CA GLU A 38 -23.48 -2.52 -2.23
C GLU A 38 -23.51 -4.04 -1.93
N GLN A 39 -23.79 -4.85 -2.94
CA GLN A 39 -23.81 -6.31 -2.81
C GLN A 39 -22.44 -6.88 -2.37
N ASP A 40 -21.34 -6.34 -2.91
CA ASP A 40 -20.00 -6.73 -2.51
C ASP A 40 -19.63 -6.18 -1.12
N ALA A 41 -20.12 -4.99 -0.76
CA ALA A 41 -19.92 -4.40 0.56
C ALA A 41 -20.64 -5.16 1.69
N MET A 42 -21.77 -5.79 1.37
CA MET A 42 -22.58 -6.57 2.31
C MET A 42 -22.14 -8.04 2.45
N SER A 43 -21.18 -8.50 1.65
CA SER A 43 -20.65 -9.88 1.71
C SER A 43 -19.23 -9.87 2.27
N ILE A 44 -18.98 -10.65 3.33
CA ILE A 44 -17.65 -10.72 3.96
C ILE A 44 -16.58 -11.11 2.94
N ASP A 45 -16.82 -12.18 2.19
CA ASP A 45 -15.83 -12.72 1.24
C ASP A 45 -15.54 -11.74 0.10
N LYS A 46 -16.59 -11.07 -0.42
CA LYS A 46 -16.46 -10.12 -1.54
C LYS A 46 -15.84 -8.80 -1.11
N CYS A 47 -16.21 -8.34 0.08
CA CYS A 47 -15.63 -7.17 0.70
C CYS A 47 -14.14 -7.39 0.98
N GLU A 48 -13.77 -8.52 1.59
CA GLU A 48 -12.38 -8.90 1.83
C GLU A 48 -11.58 -8.97 0.53
N GLN A 49 -12.12 -9.65 -0.49
CA GLN A 49 -11.49 -9.74 -1.80
C GLN A 49 -11.22 -8.34 -2.38
N SER A 50 -12.19 -7.43 -2.31
CA SER A 50 -12.05 -6.06 -2.80
C SER A 50 -10.99 -5.27 -2.05
N VAL A 51 -10.96 -5.39 -0.72
CA VAL A 51 -9.95 -4.75 0.13
C VAL A 51 -8.56 -5.28 -0.20
N LEU A 52 -8.39 -6.59 -0.39
CA LEU A 52 -7.12 -7.20 -0.77
C LEU A 52 -6.63 -6.73 -2.14
N LEU A 53 -7.55 -6.61 -3.12
CA LEU A 53 -7.24 -6.08 -4.45
C LEU A 53 -6.74 -4.64 -4.37
N ALA A 54 -7.37 -3.79 -3.56
CA ALA A 54 -6.95 -2.41 -3.34
C ALA A 54 -5.63 -2.30 -2.52
N ALA A 55 -5.44 -3.16 -1.54
CA ALA A 55 -4.28 -3.13 -0.65
C ALA A 55 -3.01 -3.64 -1.34
N HIS A 56 -3.10 -4.65 -2.20
CA HIS A 56 -1.94 -5.28 -2.83
C HIS A 56 -0.98 -4.28 -3.54
N PRO A 57 -1.44 -3.38 -4.43
CA PRO A 57 -0.56 -2.40 -5.06
C PRO A 57 0.02 -1.41 -4.05
N THR A 58 -0.76 -1.01 -3.03
CA THR A 58 -0.31 -0.14 -1.93
C THR A 58 0.87 -0.76 -1.17
N ILE A 59 0.71 -2.02 -0.76
CA ILE A 59 1.73 -2.78 -0.01
C ILE A 59 2.99 -2.92 -0.86
N ARG A 60 2.85 -3.28 -2.13
CA ARG A 60 3.98 -3.45 -3.05
C ARG A 60 4.77 -2.14 -3.23
N ASP A 61 4.08 -1.02 -3.44
CA ASP A 61 4.69 0.30 -3.61
C ASP A 61 5.44 0.73 -2.35
N ALA A 62 4.81 0.58 -1.17
CA ALA A 62 5.40 0.94 0.12
C ALA A 62 6.67 0.12 0.43
N ILE A 63 6.63 -1.20 0.21
CA ILE A 63 7.79 -2.08 0.40
C ILE A 63 8.91 -1.72 -0.57
N SER A 64 8.59 -1.52 -1.85
CA SER A 64 9.57 -1.16 -2.89
C SER A 64 10.29 0.16 -2.54
N LYS A 65 9.53 1.17 -2.13
CA LYS A 65 10.07 2.47 -1.71
C LYS A 65 10.95 2.32 -0.46
N HIS A 66 10.50 1.58 0.54
CA HIS A 66 11.27 1.35 1.75
C HIS A 66 12.61 0.66 1.47
N LEU A 67 12.60 -0.43 0.71
CA LEU A 67 13.82 -1.17 0.36
C LEU A 67 14.77 -0.32 -0.49
N SER A 68 14.24 0.51 -1.39
CA SER A 68 15.04 1.46 -2.17
C SER A 68 15.73 2.49 -1.27
N GLU A 69 15.03 3.05 -0.28
CA GLU A 69 15.59 3.99 0.68
C GLU A 69 16.62 3.33 1.61
N VAL A 70 16.34 2.10 2.08
CA VAL A 70 17.29 1.31 2.88
C VAL A 70 18.56 1.03 2.08
N SER A 71 18.44 0.66 0.81
CA SER A 71 19.57 0.43 -0.09
C SER A 71 20.42 1.69 -0.26
N LYS A 72 19.79 2.83 -0.57
CA LYS A 72 20.49 4.14 -0.64
C LYS A 72 21.20 4.50 0.66
N LYS A 73 20.55 4.30 1.80
CA LYS A 73 21.16 4.55 3.13
C LYS A 73 22.35 3.64 3.42
N ARG A 74 22.35 2.39 2.93
CA ARG A 74 23.50 1.47 3.06
C ARG A 74 24.67 1.90 2.17
N LEU A 75 24.39 2.34 0.94
CA LEU A 75 25.41 2.87 0.02
C LEU A 75 26.07 4.14 0.57
N LEU A 76 25.30 5.05 1.15
CA LEU A 76 25.82 6.31 1.74
C LEU A 76 26.59 6.10 3.05
N LYS A 77 26.41 4.97 3.74
CA LYS A 77 27.18 4.60 4.94
C LYS A 77 28.51 3.93 4.62
N LYS A 78 28.87 3.77 3.34
CA LYS A 78 30.16 3.22 2.91
C LYS A 78 31.15 4.33 2.49
N PRO A 79 31.61 5.19 3.41
CA PRO A 79 32.99 5.68 3.36
C PRO A 79 33.79 5.14 4.56
N GLU A 80 35.03 4.72 4.31
CA GLU A 80 36.09 4.43 5.31
C GLU A 80 36.09 3.08 6.06
N GLN A 81 35.84 1.94 5.39
CA GLN A 81 36.35 0.64 5.88
C GLN A 81 37.05 -0.19 4.79
N GLU A 82 37.72 0.47 3.85
CA GLU A 82 38.65 -0.17 2.89
C GLU A 82 39.97 0.63 2.84
N LYS A 83 40.58 0.89 4.01
CA LYS A 83 42.02 1.17 4.17
C LYS A 83 42.45 0.80 5.60
N SER A 84 42.84 -0.44 5.82
CA SER A 84 43.75 -0.86 6.91
C SER A 84 44.41 -2.16 6.51
#